data_AF-A0A661NG36-F1
#
_entry.id   AF-A0A661NG36-F1
#
_cell.length_a   1.000
_cell.length_b   1.000
_cell.length_c   1.000
_cell.angle_alpha   90.00
_cell.angle_beta   90.00
_cell.angle_gamma   90.00
#
_symmetry.space_group_name_H-M   'P 1'
#
loop_
_entity.id
_entity.type
_entity.pdbx_description
1 polymer ?
#
loop_
_entity_poly.entity_id
_entity_poly.type
_entity_poly.pdbx_seq_one_letter_code
_entity_poly.pdbx_strand_id
1 'polypeptide(L)'
;MLLTPTSALAQGHGSEIRIDQMQPASAGSPFTRAEGPHEEFDEGVAYAFRLTGDYAFMPLQSTVLNPTPTMTTDNLAPVAHALLFHLGASLSPLYWLNFELNFPFAVFEGGDDETRVSSESFPAGEPGQGDLRIGAFGRPITGEDLDLALGARFWAPTGSTKAYLGGEHKYFRLELVGSAAGEIDLVTYGCTLGVAPLFFAGGDGDRIAASCAAHFALAPAISVGLEPHVALFNYVRSDFEKKNRQTAGLGNGGIVAQFEPLVAAQVRFGDFSIGFAGGPGIGTAPGTATARGMITFGYAAKGERVIVEVVQDADLDGIEDEYDACPEEAGPKERRGCPDPQDQDGDGIIEDDACPDEPGAKYDDPDANGCPDQD
;
A
#
# COMPACT_ATOMS: atom_id res chain seq x y z
N MET A 1 -47.81 9.88 -21.14
CA MET A 1 -47.65 9.59 -19.70
C MET A 1 -46.20 9.16 -19.52
N LEU A 2 -45.31 10.14 -19.38
CA LEU A 2 -43.87 9.93 -19.22
C LEU A 2 -43.49 10.34 -17.79
N LEU A 3 -42.82 9.42 -17.11
CA LEU A 3 -42.30 9.55 -15.75
C LEU A 3 -41.15 10.56 -15.72
N THR A 4 -41.31 11.63 -14.95
CA THR A 4 -40.21 12.50 -14.52
C THR A 4 -39.71 12.03 -13.15
N PRO A 5 -38.44 11.62 -12.98
CA PRO A 5 -37.89 11.45 -11.66
C PRO A 5 -37.62 12.82 -11.05
N THR A 6 -38.21 13.01 -9.87
CA THR A 6 -38.09 14.13 -8.96
C THR A 6 -36.65 14.34 -8.50
N SER A 7 -36.25 15.60 -8.51
CA SER A 7 -35.05 16.21 -7.95
C SER A 7 -34.67 15.66 -6.55
N ALA A 8 -33.56 14.93 -6.49
CA ALA A 8 -32.83 14.60 -5.26
C ALA A 8 -31.30 14.61 -5.50
N LEU A 9 -30.80 15.54 -6.32
CA LEU A 9 -29.36 15.75 -6.60
C LEU A 9 -28.92 17.17 -6.27
N ALA A 10 -29.34 17.68 -5.11
CA ALA A 10 -28.88 18.96 -4.59
C ALA A 10 -28.78 18.91 -3.06
N GLN A 11 -27.84 18.11 -2.56
CA GLN A 11 -27.31 18.24 -1.19
C GLN A 11 -25.82 18.56 -1.31
N GLY A 12 -25.40 19.59 -0.58
CA GLY A 12 -24.27 20.45 -0.89
C GLY A 12 -22.90 19.78 -0.93
N HIS A 13 -22.15 20.07 -1.99
CA HIS A 13 -20.70 19.98 -1.98
C HIS A 13 -20.14 21.08 -1.06
N GLY A 14 -19.88 20.75 0.21
CA GLY A 14 -18.88 21.49 0.98
C GLY A 14 -17.53 21.26 0.33
N SER A 15 -16.75 22.32 0.10
CA SER A 15 -15.41 22.22 -0.49
C SER A 15 -14.50 21.37 0.40
N GLU A 16 -13.93 20.30 -0.15
CA GLU A 16 -13.00 19.40 0.50
C GLU A 16 -11.57 19.91 0.43
N ILE A 17 -11.01 20.37 1.55
CA ILE A 17 -9.64 20.85 1.64
C ILE A 17 -8.80 19.81 2.36
N ARG A 18 -8.03 19.02 1.59
CA ARG A 18 -7.06 18.08 2.15
C ARG A 18 -5.74 18.78 2.45
N ILE A 19 -5.30 18.68 3.70
CA ILE A 19 -3.98 19.17 4.12
C ILE A 19 -2.92 18.07 4.16
N ASP A 20 -3.34 16.80 4.24
CA ASP A 20 -2.48 15.64 4.04
C ASP A 20 -2.22 15.43 2.55
N GLN A 21 -1.21 16.14 2.05
CA GLN A 21 -0.66 15.95 0.71
C GLN A 21 0.59 15.07 0.71
N MET A 22 1.07 14.69 1.89
CA MET A 22 2.33 14.00 2.07
C MET A 22 2.16 12.52 1.71
N GLN A 23 2.92 12.03 0.75
CA GLN A 23 3.03 10.60 0.46
C GLN A 23 4.40 10.11 0.90
N PRO A 24 4.49 9.30 1.98
CA PRO A 24 5.73 8.63 2.31
C PRO A 24 6.17 7.69 1.19
N ALA A 25 7.47 7.50 1.07
CA ALA A 25 8.02 6.40 0.28
C ALA A 25 7.56 5.05 0.84
N SER A 26 7.75 3.98 0.06
CA SER A 26 7.59 2.61 0.55
C SER A 26 8.35 2.40 1.86
N ALA A 27 7.82 1.51 2.73
CA ALA A 27 8.39 1.28 4.05
C ALA A 27 9.85 0.82 4.02
N GLY A 28 10.28 0.15 2.94
CA GLY A 28 11.65 -0.31 2.71
C GLY A 28 12.59 0.73 2.07
N SER A 29 12.10 1.87 1.59
CA SER A 29 12.94 2.85 0.88
C SER A 29 14.03 3.46 1.79
N PRO A 30 15.26 3.74 1.32
CA PRO A 30 16.23 4.56 2.06
C PRO A 30 15.75 5.99 2.36
N PHE A 31 14.75 6.48 1.65
CA PHE A 31 14.33 7.89 1.70
C PHE A 31 13.00 8.07 2.40
N THR A 32 12.69 9.31 2.77
CA THR A 32 11.44 9.69 3.44
C THR A 32 10.26 9.72 2.47
N ARG A 33 10.45 10.25 1.24
CA ARG A 33 9.36 10.50 0.28
C ARG A 33 9.58 9.95 -1.14
N ALA A 34 10.81 9.65 -1.52
CA ALA A 34 11.12 9.05 -2.82
C ALA A 34 11.31 7.54 -2.70
N GLU A 35 10.96 6.79 -3.74
CA GLU A 35 11.39 5.39 -3.85
C GLU A 35 12.90 5.35 -4.09
N GLY A 36 13.60 4.54 -3.29
CA GLY A 36 15.02 4.27 -3.49
C GLY A 36 15.26 2.87 -4.07
N PRO A 37 16.54 2.52 -4.30
CA PRO A 37 16.87 1.24 -4.90
C PRO A 37 16.40 0.10 -4.00
N HIS A 38 15.87 -0.94 -4.62
CA HIS A 38 15.65 -2.20 -3.95
C HIS A 38 16.91 -3.05 -3.98
N GLU A 39 17.23 -3.70 -2.87
CA GLU A 39 18.20 -4.77 -2.94
C GLU A 39 17.63 -5.93 -3.75
N GLU A 40 18.35 -6.32 -4.80
CA GLU A 40 18.10 -7.58 -5.49
C GLU A 40 18.31 -8.73 -4.50
N PHE A 41 17.43 -9.72 -4.55
CA PHE A 41 17.57 -10.94 -3.78
C PHE A 41 17.27 -12.11 -4.70
N ASP A 42 18.19 -13.06 -4.76
CA ASP A 42 18.03 -14.26 -5.59
C ASP A 42 16.81 -15.07 -5.13
N GLU A 43 16.55 -15.10 -3.81
CA GLU A 43 15.52 -15.92 -3.18
C GLU A 43 14.96 -15.27 -1.90
N GLY A 44 13.69 -15.53 -1.56
CA GLY A 44 13.05 -15.10 -0.30
C GLY A 44 11.88 -14.10 -0.47
N VAL A 45 11.35 -13.61 0.65
CA VAL A 45 10.28 -12.58 0.69
C VAL A 45 10.80 -11.38 1.47
N ALA A 46 10.91 -10.21 0.84
CA ALA A 46 11.28 -8.98 1.55
C ALA A 46 10.04 -8.30 2.14
N TYR A 47 10.15 -7.80 3.36
CA TYR A 47 9.08 -7.05 4.01
C TYR A 47 9.63 -5.91 4.85
N ALA A 48 8.88 -4.82 4.93
CA ALA A 48 9.26 -3.68 5.73
C ALA A 48 8.06 -3.00 6.38
N PHE A 49 8.30 -2.34 7.50
CA PHE A 49 7.36 -1.52 8.24
C PHE A 49 7.99 -0.17 8.52
N ARG A 50 7.16 0.88 8.52
CA ARG A 50 7.61 2.23 8.83
C ARG A 50 6.55 3.00 9.58
N LEU A 51 6.95 3.65 10.66
CA LEU A 51 6.18 4.72 11.29
C LEU A 51 6.82 6.05 10.91
N THR A 52 6.06 6.95 10.31
CA THR A 52 6.49 8.31 10.00
C THR A 52 5.65 9.29 10.80
N GLY A 53 6.28 10.12 11.63
CA GLY A 53 5.65 11.30 12.21
C GLY A 53 5.93 12.51 11.33
N ASP A 54 4.89 13.24 10.94
CA ASP A 54 4.93 14.41 10.07
C ASP A 54 4.32 15.61 10.79
N TYR A 55 5.15 16.61 11.07
CA TYR A 55 4.73 17.87 11.65
C TYR A 55 4.79 18.98 10.61
N ALA A 56 3.66 19.63 10.37
CA ALA A 56 3.51 20.73 9.44
C ALA A 56 3.14 22.02 10.19
N PHE A 57 3.94 23.07 9.97
CA PHE A 57 3.67 24.42 10.46
C PHE A 57 3.04 25.27 9.35
N MET A 58 1.86 25.81 9.66
CA MET A 58 0.97 26.55 8.77
C MET A 58 0.69 25.85 7.43
N PRO A 59 0.23 24.58 7.44
CA PRO A 59 -0.13 23.84 6.22
C PRO A 59 -1.37 24.39 5.50
N LEU A 60 -2.18 25.19 6.17
CA LEU A 60 -3.33 25.87 5.56
C LEU A 60 -3.39 27.32 5.98
N GLN A 61 -3.26 28.20 4.99
CA GLN A 61 -3.32 29.65 5.15
C GLN A 61 -4.35 30.22 4.19
N SER A 62 -5.04 31.27 4.62
CA SER A 62 -5.98 32.03 3.79
C SER A 62 -5.78 33.51 4.02
N THR A 63 -5.87 34.31 2.97
CA THR A 63 -5.84 35.77 3.07
C THR A 63 -7.24 36.30 2.76
N VAL A 64 -7.86 36.96 3.72
CA VAL A 64 -9.17 37.58 3.55
C VAL A 64 -9.01 39.07 3.28
N LEU A 65 -9.67 39.54 2.22
CA LEU A 65 -9.74 40.96 1.88
C LEU A 65 -10.98 41.56 2.54
N ASN A 66 -10.78 42.46 3.49
CA ASN A 66 -11.87 43.17 4.15
C ASN A 66 -12.16 44.48 3.41
N PRO A 67 -13.39 44.67 2.88
CA PRO A 67 -13.79 45.89 2.22
C PRO A 67 -14.14 46.99 3.24
N THR A 68 -13.13 47.46 3.97
CA THR A 68 -13.17 48.69 4.79
C THR A 68 -12.76 49.91 3.94
N PRO A 69 -13.07 51.16 4.35
CA PRO A 69 -12.69 52.38 3.60
C PRO A 69 -11.18 52.50 3.32
N THR A 70 -10.36 51.83 4.13
CA THR A 70 -9.00 51.39 3.78
C THR A 70 -9.05 49.88 3.56
N MET A 71 -8.74 49.38 2.37
CA MET A 71 -8.65 47.92 2.14
C MET A 71 -7.66 47.32 3.15
N THR A 72 -8.12 46.39 3.98
CA THR A 72 -7.28 45.67 4.95
C THR A 72 -7.20 44.19 4.56
N THR A 73 -6.04 43.59 4.80
CA THR A 73 -5.75 42.17 4.53
C THR A 73 -5.55 41.46 5.87
N ASP A 74 -6.40 40.49 6.15
CA ASP A 74 -6.23 39.60 7.30
C ASP A 74 -5.63 38.28 6.81
N ASN A 75 -4.53 37.86 7.43
CA ASN A 75 -3.96 36.54 7.22
C ASN A 75 -4.49 35.61 8.31
N LEU A 76 -5.12 34.53 7.90
CA LEU A 76 -5.71 33.53 8.77
C LEU A 76 -4.98 32.21 8.57
N ALA A 77 -4.76 31.49 9.67
CA ALA A 77 -4.16 30.17 9.70
C ALA A 77 -5.18 29.17 10.28
N PRO A 78 -6.19 28.75 9.49
CA PRO A 78 -7.17 27.76 9.96
C PRO A 78 -6.51 26.49 10.49
N VAL A 79 -5.36 26.11 9.91
CA VAL A 79 -4.46 25.11 10.50
C VAL A 79 -3.07 25.70 10.57
N ALA A 80 -2.68 26.14 11.77
CA ALA A 80 -1.33 26.61 12.06
C ALA A 80 -0.38 25.46 12.42
N HIS A 81 -0.90 24.36 12.96
CA HIS A 81 -0.13 23.22 13.41
C HIS A 81 -0.87 21.94 13.05
N ALA A 82 -0.20 21.01 12.39
CA ALA A 82 -0.71 19.67 12.15
C ALA A 82 0.37 18.64 12.48
N LEU A 83 0.00 17.59 13.23
CA LEU A 83 0.83 16.42 13.50
C LEU A 83 0.06 15.18 13.04
N LEU A 84 0.59 14.57 11.98
CA LEU A 84 0.07 13.36 11.39
C LEU A 84 1.08 12.23 11.58
N PHE A 85 0.57 11.01 11.60
CA PHE A 85 1.38 9.81 11.54
C PHE A 85 0.97 8.95 10.35
N HIS A 86 1.95 8.27 9.77
CA HIS A 86 1.73 7.29 8.71
C HIS A 86 2.29 5.94 9.14
N LEU A 87 1.44 4.92 9.14
CA LEU A 87 1.84 3.53 9.28
C LEU A 87 1.99 2.93 7.88
N GLY A 88 3.25 2.74 7.46
CA GLY A 88 3.62 2.12 6.20
C GLY A 88 3.99 0.65 6.37
N ALA A 89 3.61 -0.18 5.40
CA ALA A 89 4.12 -1.53 5.24
C ALA A 89 4.43 -1.79 3.76
N SER A 90 5.40 -2.64 3.48
CA SER A 90 5.66 -3.12 2.12
C SER A 90 6.03 -4.59 2.12
N LEU A 91 5.64 -5.30 1.05
CA LEU A 91 5.91 -6.72 0.85
C LEU A 91 6.38 -6.94 -0.59
N SER A 92 7.57 -7.48 -0.76
CA SER A 92 8.08 -7.96 -2.04
C SER A 92 8.16 -9.49 -2.00
N PRO A 93 7.11 -10.21 -2.46
CA PRO A 93 7.14 -11.67 -2.50
C PRO A 93 8.10 -12.21 -3.58
N LEU A 94 8.44 -11.38 -4.56
CA LEU A 94 9.38 -11.64 -5.65
C LEU A 94 10.25 -10.39 -5.82
N TYR A 95 11.49 -10.53 -6.28
CA TYR A 95 12.41 -9.39 -6.46
C TYR A 95 11.83 -8.30 -7.39
N TRP A 96 11.02 -8.71 -8.38
CA TRP A 96 10.41 -7.81 -9.36
C TRP A 96 9.02 -7.28 -8.97
N LEU A 97 8.43 -7.71 -7.84
CA LEU A 97 7.05 -7.36 -7.49
C LEU A 97 7.00 -6.82 -6.06
N ASN A 98 6.40 -5.64 -5.88
CA ASN A 98 6.25 -5.00 -4.58
C ASN A 98 4.81 -4.53 -4.35
N PHE A 99 4.32 -4.73 -3.13
CA PHE A 99 3.06 -4.20 -2.63
C PHE A 99 3.32 -3.23 -1.49
N GLU A 100 2.55 -2.15 -1.45
CA GLU A 100 2.65 -1.09 -0.44
C GLU A 100 1.29 -0.90 0.25
N LEU A 101 1.34 -0.62 1.55
CA LEU A 101 0.21 -0.13 2.33
C LEU A 101 0.65 1.11 3.11
N ASN A 102 -0.21 2.13 3.16
CA ASN A 102 0.02 3.30 3.98
C ASN A 102 -1.29 3.75 4.64
N PHE A 103 -1.24 3.93 5.95
CA PHE A 103 -2.37 4.34 6.76
C PHE A 103 -2.05 5.66 7.48
N PRO A 104 -2.55 6.80 6.96
CA PRO A 104 -2.40 8.10 7.60
C PRO A 104 -3.43 8.30 8.73
N PHE A 105 -3.03 8.98 9.80
CA PHE A 105 -3.93 9.45 10.85
C PHE A 105 -3.41 10.73 11.49
N ALA A 106 -4.28 11.73 11.62
CA ALA A 106 -4.03 12.96 12.33
C ALA A 106 -4.17 12.75 13.84
N VAL A 107 -3.19 13.21 14.61
CA VAL A 107 -3.20 13.14 16.08
C VAL A 107 -3.46 14.50 16.69
N PHE A 108 -3.08 15.57 15.99
CA PHE A 108 -3.32 16.94 16.42
C PHE A 108 -3.40 17.87 15.22
N GLU A 109 -4.46 18.67 15.17
CA GLU A 109 -4.59 19.79 14.24
C GLU A 109 -5.11 21.00 15.03
N GLY A 110 -4.49 22.15 14.85
CA GLY A 110 -4.82 23.35 15.60
C GLY A 110 -4.48 24.62 14.82
N GLY A 111 -5.28 25.65 15.02
CA GLY A 111 -5.16 26.92 14.32
C GLY A 111 -6.08 27.96 14.95
N ASP A 112 -6.47 28.96 14.18
CA ASP A 112 -7.35 30.02 14.64
C ASP A 112 -8.76 29.49 14.98
N ASP A 113 -9.29 29.85 16.16
CA ASP A 113 -10.47 29.24 16.82
C ASP A 113 -11.77 29.22 15.97
N GLU A 114 -11.92 30.13 15.00
CA GLU A 114 -12.91 30.06 13.93
C GLU A 114 -12.42 30.87 12.73
N THR A 115 -11.81 30.22 11.74
CA THR A 115 -11.52 30.91 10.49
C THR A 115 -12.79 30.94 9.65
N ARG A 116 -13.45 32.09 9.59
CA ARG A 116 -14.58 32.30 8.67
C ARG A 116 -14.07 32.84 7.35
N VAL A 117 -14.03 31.99 6.32
CA VAL A 117 -13.85 32.46 4.95
C VAL A 117 -15.25 32.73 4.38
N SER A 118 -15.68 34.00 4.44
CA SER A 118 -17.06 34.40 4.15
C SER A 118 -18.09 33.85 5.17
N SER A 119 -19.16 33.18 4.74
CA SER A 119 -20.26 32.71 5.61
C SER A 119 -20.03 31.35 6.27
N GLU A 120 -19.04 30.57 5.83
CA GLU A 120 -18.74 29.24 6.38
C GLU A 120 -17.59 29.27 7.39
N SER A 121 -17.71 28.44 8.43
CA SER A 121 -16.72 28.27 9.49
C SER A 121 -15.88 27.04 9.14
N PHE A 122 -14.56 27.19 9.16
CA PHE A 122 -13.63 26.07 9.11
C PHE A 122 -13.18 25.81 10.55
N PRO A 123 -13.82 24.85 11.26
CA PRO A 123 -13.37 24.49 12.60
C PRO A 123 -11.98 23.87 12.53
N ALA A 124 -11.18 24.00 13.59
CA ALA A 124 -9.93 23.23 13.69
C ALA A 124 -10.23 21.72 13.52
N GLY A 125 -9.37 21.00 12.78
CA GLY A 125 -9.55 19.57 12.53
C GLY A 125 -9.51 18.75 13.82
N GLU A 126 -10.31 17.69 13.90
CA GLU A 126 -10.24 16.72 15.00
C GLU A 126 -9.23 15.61 14.67
N PRO A 127 -8.56 14.99 15.66
CA PRO A 127 -7.78 13.79 15.41
C PRO A 127 -8.62 12.72 14.70
N GLY A 128 -8.06 12.07 13.69
CA GLY A 128 -8.74 10.95 13.05
C GLY A 128 -7.99 10.37 11.87
N GLN A 129 -8.57 9.30 11.36
CA GLN A 129 -8.01 8.47 10.30
C GLN A 129 -8.17 9.15 8.94
N GLY A 130 -7.16 9.02 8.07
CA GLY A 130 -7.23 9.32 6.65
C GLY A 130 -7.45 8.13 5.74
N ASP A 131 -7.39 8.40 4.45
CA ASP A 131 -7.59 7.38 3.43
C ASP A 131 -6.47 6.34 3.44
N LEU A 132 -6.85 5.07 3.59
CA LEU A 132 -5.98 3.93 3.36
C LEU A 132 -5.45 3.98 1.93
N ARG A 133 -4.13 3.83 1.79
CA ARG A 133 -3.42 3.87 0.51
C ARG A 133 -2.81 2.53 0.24
N ILE A 134 -2.98 2.03 -0.98
CA ILE A 134 -2.53 0.72 -1.42
C ILE A 134 -1.74 0.90 -2.71
N GLY A 135 -0.57 0.30 -2.81
CA GLY A 135 0.28 0.35 -4.00
C GLY A 135 0.65 -1.04 -4.50
N ALA A 136 0.83 -1.17 -5.81
CA ALA A 136 1.37 -2.36 -6.45
C ALA A 136 2.31 -1.94 -7.58
N PHE A 137 3.51 -2.51 -7.58
CA PHE A 137 4.62 -2.09 -8.44
C PHE A 137 5.35 -3.30 -9.01
N GLY A 138 5.55 -3.28 -10.32
CA GLY A 138 6.49 -4.17 -11.00
C GLY A 138 7.82 -3.46 -11.23
N ARG A 139 8.92 -4.18 -11.10
CA ARG A 139 10.29 -3.72 -11.37
C ARG A 139 10.85 -4.43 -12.59
N PRO A 140 10.66 -3.88 -13.80
CA PRO A 140 11.19 -4.48 -15.02
C PRO A 140 12.72 -4.43 -15.12
N ILE A 141 13.37 -3.54 -14.36
CA ILE A 141 14.83 -3.44 -14.30
C ILE A 141 15.21 -3.37 -12.83
N THR A 142 16.03 -4.31 -12.37
CA THR A 142 16.62 -4.36 -11.03
C THR A 142 18.13 -4.36 -11.17
N GLY A 143 18.81 -3.62 -10.29
CA GLY A 143 20.27 -3.54 -10.28
C GLY A 143 20.77 -2.50 -9.28
N GLU A 144 22.06 -2.54 -8.97
CA GLU A 144 22.70 -1.63 -8.01
C GLU A 144 22.70 -0.18 -8.52
N ASP A 145 23.11 0.02 -9.77
CA ASP A 145 23.22 1.37 -10.38
C ASP A 145 21.87 1.93 -10.83
N LEU A 146 20.91 1.06 -11.17
CA LEU A 146 19.60 1.44 -11.69
C LEU A 146 18.52 0.38 -11.40
N ASP A 147 17.53 0.78 -10.61
CA ASP A 147 16.26 0.12 -10.36
C ASP A 147 15.13 0.97 -10.97
N LEU A 148 14.30 0.37 -11.82
CA LEU A 148 13.11 1.01 -12.37
C LEU A 148 11.86 0.29 -11.87
N ALA A 149 10.90 1.04 -11.34
CA ALA A 149 9.60 0.51 -10.96
C ALA A 149 8.47 1.24 -11.69
N LEU A 150 7.41 0.51 -12.01
CA LEU A 150 6.17 1.01 -12.61
C LEU A 150 4.99 0.37 -11.90
N GLY A 151 3.98 1.16 -11.59
CA GLY A 151 2.85 0.68 -10.82
C GLY A 151 1.74 1.69 -10.68
N ALA A 152 0.90 1.42 -9.69
CA ALA A 152 -0.24 2.27 -9.36
C ALA A 152 -0.41 2.35 -7.85
N ARG A 153 -0.89 3.51 -7.39
CA ARG A 153 -1.38 3.73 -6.03
C ARG A 153 -2.86 4.04 -6.05
N PHE A 154 -3.55 3.53 -5.04
CA PHE A 154 -4.97 3.66 -4.84
C PHE A 154 -5.23 4.26 -3.46
N TRP A 155 -6.13 5.23 -3.37
CA TRP A 155 -6.63 5.77 -2.10
C TRP A 155 -8.06 5.31 -1.94
N ALA A 156 -8.32 4.58 -0.86
CA ALA A 156 -9.65 4.13 -0.49
C ALA A 156 -10.30 5.19 0.42
N PRO A 157 -11.54 5.61 0.13
CA PRO A 157 -12.28 6.62 0.89
C PRO A 157 -12.70 6.06 2.25
N THR A 158 -11.74 6.01 3.17
CA THR A 158 -11.85 5.42 4.50
C THR A 158 -11.55 6.45 5.59
N GLY A 159 -11.11 7.64 5.19
CA GLY A 159 -10.86 8.75 6.09
C GLY A 159 -12.14 9.25 6.78
N SER A 160 -11.95 9.74 8.00
CA SER A 160 -12.99 10.41 8.77
C SER A 160 -13.25 11.80 8.19
N THR A 161 -14.51 12.12 7.92
CA THR A 161 -14.95 13.44 7.46
C THR A 161 -14.74 14.56 8.49
N LYS A 162 -14.35 14.20 9.72
CA LYS A 162 -14.03 15.13 10.81
C LYS A 162 -12.54 15.48 10.91
N ALA A 163 -11.68 14.63 10.34
CA ALA A 163 -10.22 14.72 10.46
C ALA A 163 -9.56 15.40 9.26
N TYR A 164 -10.37 15.81 8.28
CA TYR A 164 -9.94 16.53 7.10
C TYR A 164 -10.90 17.70 6.96
N LEU A 165 -10.39 18.89 6.70
CA LEU A 165 -11.21 20.09 6.52
C LEU A 165 -12.06 19.98 5.26
N GLY A 166 -13.15 19.21 5.31
CA GLY A 166 -14.22 19.18 4.33
C GLY A 166 -14.75 17.77 4.01
N GLY A 167 -16.06 17.73 3.73
CA GLY A 167 -16.80 16.78 2.89
C GLY A 167 -16.82 15.28 3.21
N GLU A 168 -17.82 14.59 2.64
CA GLU A 168 -17.85 13.13 2.55
C GLU A 168 -17.08 12.69 1.30
N HIS A 169 -15.78 12.37 1.43
CA HIS A 169 -15.00 11.76 0.38
C HIS A 169 -15.59 10.38 0.07
N LYS A 170 -16.30 10.24 -1.07
CA LYS A 170 -16.94 8.96 -1.48
C LYS A 170 -16.26 8.24 -2.64
N TYR A 171 -15.19 8.82 -3.18
CA TYR A 171 -14.59 8.34 -4.44
C TYR A 171 -13.17 7.84 -4.23
N PHE A 172 -12.83 6.78 -4.97
CA PHE A 172 -11.47 6.26 -5.03
C PHE A 172 -10.59 7.16 -5.89
N ARG A 173 -9.32 7.27 -5.51
CA ARG A 173 -8.28 7.87 -6.36
C ARG A 173 -7.31 6.83 -6.86
N LEU A 174 -6.84 7.06 -8.07
CA LEU A 174 -5.77 6.32 -8.73
C LEU A 174 -4.65 7.29 -9.11
N GLU A 175 -3.41 6.91 -8.81
CA GLU A 175 -2.21 7.51 -9.39
C GLU A 175 -1.42 6.43 -10.13
N LEU A 176 -1.05 6.69 -11.38
CA LEU A 176 -0.04 5.90 -12.07
C LEU A 176 1.32 6.39 -11.63
N VAL A 177 2.20 5.47 -11.26
CA VAL A 177 3.48 5.81 -10.63
C VAL A 177 4.63 5.13 -11.37
N GLY A 178 5.68 5.89 -11.64
CA GLY A 178 6.96 5.37 -12.07
C GLY A 178 8.08 5.87 -11.18
N SER A 179 9.11 5.05 -10.97
CA SER A 179 10.30 5.46 -10.24
C SER A 179 11.58 4.95 -10.88
N ALA A 180 12.64 5.70 -10.66
CA ALA A 180 14.02 5.34 -11.01
C ALA A 180 14.91 5.63 -9.80
N ALA A 181 15.71 4.66 -9.40
CA ALA A 181 16.59 4.78 -8.24
C ALA A 181 17.87 3.99 -8.46
N GLY A 182 18.88 4.21 -7.63
CA GLY A 182 20.16 3.52 -7.74
C GLY A 182 21.18 4.01 -6.75
N GLU A 183 22.36 3.42 -6.81
CA GLU A 183 23.51 3.80 -6.04
C GLU A 183 24.72 4.02 -6.95
N ILE A 184 25.48 5.09 -6.73
CA ILE A 184 26.73 5.39 -7.43
C ILE A 184 27.74 5.82 -6.38
N ASP A 185 28.75 4.98 -6.15
CA ASP A 185 29.79 5.19 -5.13
C ASP A 185 29.22 5.45 -3.72
N LEU A 186 29.28 6.70 -3.26
CA LEU A 186 28.79 7.13 -1.95
C LEU A 186 27.40 7.77 -2.02
N VAL A 187 26.76 7.76 -3.18
CA VAL A 187 25.50 8.46 -3.42
C VAL A 187 24.39 7.48 -3.75
N THR A 188 23.40 7.40 -2.87
CA THR A 188 22.13 6.73 -3.17
C THR A 188 21.14 7.77 -3.69
N TYR A 189 20.49 7.51 -4.81
CA TYR A 189 19.53 8.43 -5.43
C TYR A 189 18.21 7.72 -5.77
N GLY A 190 17.14 8.51 -5.89
CA GLY A 190 15.82 8.00 -6.25
C GLY A 190 14.88 9.12 -6.66
N CYS A 191 14.00 8.85 -7.62
CA CYS A 191 12.95 9.75 -8.06
C CYS A 191 11.68 8.97 -8.37
N THR A 192 10.55 9.47 -7.89
CA THR A 192 9.22 8.91 -8.09
C THR A 192 8.33 9.96 -8.71
N LEU A 193 7.64 9.62 -9.80
CA LEU A 193 6.66 10.45 -10.49
C LEU A 193 5.29 9.77 -10.42
N GLY A 194 4.32 10.45 -9.83
CA GLY A 194 2.92 10.06 -9.79
C GLY A 194 2.05 10.96 -10.66
N VAL A 195 1.15 10.38 -11.43
CA VAL A 195 0.18 11.10 -12.28
C VAL A 195 -1.22 10.54 -12.02
N ALA A 196 -2.11 11.36 -11.50
CA ALA A 196 -3.53 11.05 -11.45
C ALA A 196 -4.14 11.12 -12.87
N PRO A 197 -4.75 10.05 -13.40
CA PRO A 197 -5.23 10.02 -14.78
C PRO A 197 -6.28 11.09 -15.11
N LEU A 198 -7.11 11.47 -14.13
CA LEU A 198 -8.17 12.47 -14.32
C LEU A 198 -7.67 13.91 -14.08
N PHE A 199 -6.38 14.12 -13.80
CA PHE A 199 -5.80 15.46 -13.62
C PHE A 199 -6.14 16.40 -14.80
N PHE A 200 -5.95 15.94 -16.04
CA PHE A 200 -6.24 16.74 -17.24
C PHE A 200 -7.74 16.82 -17.57
N ALA A 201 -8.56 15.97 -16.96
CA ALA A 201 -10.02 15.99 -17.09
C ALA A 201 -10.68 16.90 -16.04
N GLY A 202 -9.91 17.51 -15.14
CA GLY A 202 -10.46 18.28 -14.02
C GLY A 202 -11.00 17.38 -12.91
N GLY A 203 -10.26 16.35 -12.50
CA GLY A 203 -10.53 15.65 -11.24
C GLY A 203 -10.21 16.58 -10.06
N ASP A 204 -11.15 16.78 -9.14
CA ASP A 204 -10.94 17.67 -8.01
C ASP A 204 -9.92 17.10 -7.00
N GLY A 205 -8.92 17.91 -6.68
CA GLY A 205 -7.77 17.56 -5.86
C GLY A 205 -6.80 16.56 -6.51
N ASP A 206 -6.99 16.16 -7.77
CA ASP A 206 -6.07 15.27 -8.47
C ASP A 206 -4.73 15.96 -8.69
N ARG A 207 -3.65 15.17 -8.76
CA ARG A 207 -2.30 15.72 -8.81
C ARG A 207 -1.37 15.05 -9.79
N ILE A 208 -0.34 15.81 -10.15
CA ILE A 208 0.92 15.30 -10.68
C ILE A 208 1.98 15.63 -9.64
N ALA A 209 2.70 14.63 -9.15
CA ALA A 209 3.68 14.81 -8.08
C ALA A 209 5.00 14.11 -8.41
N ALA A 210 6.11 14.75 -8.08
CA ALA A 210 7.45 14.21 -8.20
C ALA A 210 8.19 14.36 -6.86
N SER A 211 8.64 13.23 -6.31
CA SER A 211 9.51 13.17 -5.13
C SER A 211 10.86 12.64 -5.54
N CYS A 212 11.93 13.38 -5.32
CA CYS A 212 13.29 12.92 -5.56
C CYS A 212 14.10 12.95 -4.27
N ALA A 213 15.19 12.19 -4.25
CA ALA A 213 16.13 12.11 -3.14
C ALA A 213 17.54 11.83 -3.66
N ALA A 214 18.54 12.42 -3.01
CA ALA A 214 19.94 12.11 -3.19
C ALA A 214 20.64 12.20 -1.83
N HIS A 215 21.16 11.07 -1.34
CA HIS A 215 21.82 10.94 -0.06
C HIS A 215 23.29 10.56 -0.25
N PHE A 216 24.17 11.22 0.48
CA PHE A 216 25.58 10.91 0.60
C PHE A 216 25.83 10.06 1.84
N ALA A 217 26.49 8.92 1.68
CA ALA A 217 26.94 8.08 2.78
C ALA A 217 28.12 8.75 3.50
N LEU A 218 27.93 9.12 4.78
CA LEU A 218 28.99 9.65 5.64
C LEU A 218 29.74 8.53 6.38
N ALA A 219 29.04 7.42 6.60
CA ALA A 219 29.53 6.17 7.18
C ALA A 219 28.61 5.03 6.69
N PRO A 220 28.98 3.75 6.84
CA PRO A 220 28.13 2.63 6.39
C PRO A 220 26.70 2.66 6.95
N ALA A 221 26.54 3.23 8.14
CA ALA A 221 25.26 3.34 8.83
C ALA A 221 24.58 4.70 8.70
N ILE A 222 25.24 5.73 8.15
CA ILE A 222 24.76 7.13 8.23
C ILE A 222 24.78 7.75 6.84
N SER A 223 23.63 8.28 6.41
CA SER A 223 23.54 9.08 5.19
C SER A 223 22.84 10.42 5.43
N VAL A 224 23.20 11.42 4.65
CA VAL A 224 22.55 12.74 4.66
C VAL A 224 22.30 13.19 3.23
N GLY A 225 21.19 13.88 2.99
CA GLY A 225 20.77 14.18 1.65
C GLY A 225 19.73 15.27 1.53
N LEU A 226 19.33 15.48 0.28
CA LEU A 226 18.22 16.37 -0.08
C LEU A 226 17.09 15.52 -0.65
N GLU A 227 15.86 15.80 -0.21
CA GLU A 227 14.62 15.16 -0.67
C GLU A 227 13.60 16.19 -1.18
N PRO A 228 13.80 16.79 -2.38
CA PRO A 228 12.84 17.71 -2.96
C PRO A 228 11.56 17.03 -3.43
N HIS A 229 10.43 17.68 -3.17
CA HIS A 229 9.12 17.28 -3.67
C HIS A 229 8.48 18.44 -4.44
N VAL A 230 7.91 18.17 -5.60
CA VAL A 230 7.05 19.06 -6.37
C VAL A 230 5.69 18.40 -6.56
N ALA A 231 4.61 19.15 -6.40
CA ALA A 231 3.29 18.71 -6.83
C ALA A 231 2.51 19.83 -7.51
N LEU A 232 1.73 19.44 -8.51
CA LEU A 232 0.72 20.25 -9.16
C LEU A 232 -0.64 19.64 -8.81
N PHE A 233 -1.55 20.45 -8.30
CA PHE A 233 -2.90 20.03 -7.95
C PHE A 233 -3.90 20.73 -8.84
N ASN A 234 -4.87 19.99 -9.36
CA ASN A 234 -6.02 20.57 -10.04
C ASN A 234 -7.17 20.64 -9.04
N TYR A 235 -7.56 21.86 -8.69
CA TYR A 235 -8.77 22.08 -7.89
C TYR A 235 -9.86 22.59 -8.81
N VAL A 236 -10.94 21.80 -8.91
CA VAL A 236 -12.10 22.24 -9.68
C VAL A 236 -12.85 23.23 -8.85
N ARG A 237 -13.29 24.30 -9.51
CA ARG A 237 -14.11 25.35 -8.91
C ARG A 237 -15.25 24.74 -8.09
N SER A 238 -15.14 24.86 -6.77
CA SER A 238 -16.20 24.46 -5.85
C SER A 238 -17.47 25.24 -6.19
N ASP A 239 -18.65 24.65 -5.95
CA ASP A 239 -19.93 25.34 -6.14
C ASP A 239 -20.04 26.62 -5.27
N PHE A 240 -19.18 26.76 -4.25
CA PHE A 240 -18.95 27.94 -3.43
C PHE A 240 -18.55 29.18 -4.25
N GLU A 241 -17.58 29.06 -5.16
CA GLU A 241 -17.16 30.18 -6.01
C GLU A 241 -18.14 30.50 -7.15
N LYS A 242 -18.97 29.53 -7.56
CA LYS A 242 -20.06 29.82 -8.52
C LYS A 242 -21.10 30.76 -7.94
N LYS A 243 -21.26 30.77 -6.60
CA LYS A 243 -22.19 31.66 -5.88
C LYS A 243 -21.54 32.96 -5.38
N ASN A 244 -20.28 32.95 -4.94
CA ASN A 244 -19.63 34.12 -4.37
C ASN A 244 -18.34 34.50 -5.12
N ARG A 245 -18.38 35.63 -5.84
CA ARG A 245 -17.30 36.16 -6.69
C ARG A 245 -16.14 36.85 -5.92
N GLN A 246 -16.11 36.80 -4.59
CA GLN A 246 -15.27 37.69 -3.76
C GLN A 246 -14.23 37.00 -2.87
N THR A 247 -14.12 35.67 -2.89
CA THR A 247 -13.08 34.95 -2.13
C THR A 247 -11.80 34.83 -2.95
N ALA A 248 -10.87 35.76 -2.75
CA ALA A 248 -9.47 35.54 -3.11
C ALA A 248 -8.83 34.72 -1.98
N GLY A 249 -8.21 33.58 -2.28
CA GLY A 249 -7.41 32.83 -1.29
C GLY A 249 -7.50 31.30 -1.32
N LEU A 250 -8.52 30.72 -1.98
CA LEU A 250 -8.62 29.25 -2.17
C LEU A 250 -8.62 28.83 -3.65
N GLY A 251 -8.25 29.76 -4.54
CA GLY A 251 -8.07 29.52 -5.97
C GLY A 251 -9.38 29.60 -6.76
N ASN A 252 -9.35 30.34 -7.88
CA ASN A 252 -10.46 30.60 -8.80
C ASN A 252 -10.88 29.34 -9.62
N GLY A 253 -10.74 28.14 -9.06
CA GLY A 253 -10.46 26.91 -9.79
C GLY A 253 -9.15 27.00 -10.58
N GLY A 254 -8.36 25.93 -10.62
CA GLY A 254 -7.14 25.92 -11.42
C GLY A 254 -6.02 25.05 -10.86
N ILE A 255 -4.87 25.13 -11.54
CA ILE A 255 -3.67 24.40 -11.17
C ILE A 255 -2.86 25.22 -10.17
N VAL A 256 -2.64 24.66 -8.98
CA VAL A 256 -1.75 25.24 -7.96
C VAL A 256 -0.52 24.34 -7.77
N ALA A 257 0.60 24.96 -7.42
CA ALA A 257 1.88 24.26 -7.24
C ALA A 257 2.32 24.25 -5.79
N GLN A 258 3.02 23.17 -5.43
CA GLN A 258 3.73 22.96 -4.18
C GLN A 258 5.16 22.58 -4.50
N PHE A 259 6.11 23.14 -3.75
CA PHE A 259 7.50 22.72 -3.73
C PHE A 259 8.00 22.64 -2.30
N GLU A 260 8.58 21.50 -1.91
CA GLU A 260 9.09 21.26 -0.56
C GLU A 260 10.47 20.59 -0.63
N PRO A 261 11.58 21.36 -0.60
CA PRO A 261 12.91 20.80 -0.44
C PRO A 261 13.17 20.43 1.02
N LEU A 262 13.34 19.14 1.30
CA LEU A 262 13.78 18.69 2.63
C LEU A 262 15.28 18.39 2.63
N VAL A 263 15.93 18.67 3.75
CA VAL A 263 17.21 18.06 4.12
C VAL A 263 16.88 16.85 4.99
N ALA A 264 17.50 15.70 4.71
CA ALA A 264 17.27 14.47 5.43
C ALA A 264 18.57 13.87 5.95
N ALA A 265 18.47 13.17 7.08
CA ALA A 265 19.53 12.35 7.66
C ALA A 265 18.92 11.00 8.04
N GLN A 266 19.62 9.92 7.73
CA GLN A 266 19.19 8.55 7.97
C GLN A 266 20.29 7.80 8.70
N VAL A 267 19.90 7.00 9.69
CA VAL A 267 20.78 6.13 10.45
C VAL A 267 20.22 4.71 10.39
N ARG A 268 21.03 3.74 10.00
CA ARG A 268 20.68 2.31 9.91
C ARG A 268 21.47 1.50 10.94
N PHE A 269 20.82 0.55 11.59
CA PHE A 269 21.42 -0.35 12.57
C PHE A 269 20.79 -1.74 12.47
N GLY A 270 21.48 -2.62 11.75
CA GLY A 270 20.88 -3.89 11.32
C GLY A 270 19.67 -3.64 10.43
N ASP A 271 18.57 -4.32 10.72
CA ASP A 271 17.30 -4.22 9.99
C ASP A 271 16.48 -2.97 10.33
N PHE A 272 16.94 -2.17 11.30
CA PHE A 272 16.24 -0.98 11.76
C PHE A 272 16.84 0.31 11.18
N SER A 273 15.99 1.32 11.04
CA SER A 273 16.40 2.66 10.63
C SER A 273 15.68 3.75 11.41
N ILE A 274 16.38 4.87 11.61
CA ILE A 274 15.82 6.11 12.13
C ILE A 274 16.17 7.23 11.14
N GLY A 275 15.19 8.02 10.77
CA GLY A 275 15.37 9.14 9.86
C GLY A 275 14.81 10.43 10.40
N PHE A 276 15.40 11.54 10.01
CA PHE A 276 14.93 12.88 10.26
C PHE A 276 14.93 13.64 8.94
N ALA A 277 13.86 14.35 8.63
CA ALA A 277 13.83 15.23 7.47
C ALA A 277 13.14 16.54 7.81
N GLY A 278 13.57 17.64 7.20
CA GLY A 278 12.95 18.93 7.45
C GLY A 278 13.31 20.00 6.42
N GLY A 279 12.42 20.95 6.24
CA GLY A 279 12.61 22.02 5.27
C GLY A 279 11.38 22.92 5.09
N PRO A 280 11.52 23.98 4.29
CA PRO A 280 10.41 24.88 3.99
C PRO A 280 9.49 24.29 2.93
N GLY A 281 8.26 24.81 2.88
CA GLY A 281 7.37 24.63 1.72
C GLY A 281 7.10 25.97 1.04
N ILE A 282 6.98 25.91 -0.28
CA ILE A 282 6.77 27.05 -1.16
C ILE A 282 5.58 26.72 -2.06
N GLY A 283 4.56 27.55 -2.01
CA GLY A 283 3.34 27.34 -2.78
C GLY A 283 2.12 27.78 -2.00
N THR A 284 0.98 27.71 -2.68
CA THR A 284 -0.33 28.06 -2.12
C THR A 284 -1.28 26.87 -2.15
N ALA A 285 -0.79 25.69 -2.51
CA ALA A 285 -1.59 24.48 -2.48
C ALA A 285 -1.91 24.14 -1.01
N PRO A 286 -3.18 23.82 -0.67
CA PRO A 286 -3.51 23.30 0.65
C PRO A 286 -2.60 22.14 1.05
N GLY A 287 -2.11 22.14 2.30
CA GLY A 287 -1.14 21.17 2.79
C GLY A 287 0.33 21.55 2.58
N THR A 288 0.61 22.64 1.85
CA THR A 288 1.98 23.19 1.74
C THR A 288 2.35 23.88 3.05
N ALA A 289 3.19 23.22 3.85
CA ALA A 289 3.63 23.77 5.13
C ALA A 289 4.64 24.90 4.91
N THR A 290 4.59 25.96 5.70
CA THR A 290 5.67 26.95 5.73
C THR A 290 6.99 26.31 6.18
N ALA A 291 6.88 25.39 7.14
CA ALA A 291 7.97 24.50 7.54
C ALA A 291 7.42 23.12 7.85
N ARG A 292 8.13 22.06 7.43
CA ARG A 292 7.81 20.67 7.70
C ARG A 292 8.97 20.00 8.42
N GLY A 293 8.67 19.19 9.41
CA GLY A 293 9.62 18.35 10.13
C GLY A 293 9.09 16.93 10.23
N MET A 294 9.97 15.95 10.05
CA MET A 294 9.61 14.54 9.95
C MET A 294 10.58 13.68 10.74
N ILE A 295 10.04 12.62 11.33
CA ILE A 295 10.80 11.54 11.95
C ILE A 295 10.29 10.19 11.43
N THR A 296 11.20 9.30 11.06
CA THR A 296 10.85 7.97 10.57
C THR A 296 11.51 6.90 11.42
N PHE A 297 10.77 5.85 11.74
CA PHE A 297 11.26 4.61 12.33
C PHE A 297 10.93 3.48 11.38
N GLY A 298 11.95 2.85 10.80
CA GLY A 298 11.80 1.77 9.84
C GLY A 298 12.34 0.44 10.37
N TYR A 299 11.74 -0.65 9.92
CA TYR A 299 12.26 -2.00 10.02
C TYR A 299 12.11 -2.67 8.66
N ALA A 300 13.17 -3.24 8.12
CA ALA A 300 13.15 -3.95 6.85
C ALA A 300 13.94 -5.24 6.99
N ALA A 301 13.32 -6.37 6.63
CA ALA A 301 13.94 -7.69 6.74
C ALA A 301 13.59 -8.54 5.52
N LYS A 302 14.33 -9.64 5.37
CA LYS A 302 14.11 -10.65 4.35
C LYS A 302 13.78 -11.98 5.02
N GLY A 303 12.67 -12.58 4.61
CA GLY A 303 12.27 -13.92 5.02
C GLY A 303 13.05 -14.96 4.22
N GLU A 304 13.57 -15.96 4.94
CA GLU A 304 14.23 -17.12 4.36
C GLU A 304 13.19 -18.08 3.77
N ARG A 305 13.53 -18.82 2.71
CA ARG A 305 12.60 -19.81 2.13
C ARG A 305 12.34 -20.93 3.13
N VAL A 306 11.07 -21.29 3.31
CA VAL A 306 10.70 -22.64 3.73
C VAL A 306 10.77 -23.51 2.49
N ILE A 307 11.82 -24.33 2.36
CA ILE A 307 11.84 -25.39 1.36
C ILE A 307 10.78 -26.40 1.81
N VAL A 308 9.60 -26.36 1.20
CA VAL A 308 8.62 -27.43 1.36
C VAL A 308 9.10 -28.57 0.47
N GLU A 309 9.77 -29.54 1.08
CA GLU A 309 10.07 -30.81 0.43
C GLU A 309 8.73 -31.47 0.12
N VAL A 310 8.33 -31.44 -1.15
CA VAL A 310 7.12 -32.13 -1.61
C VAL A 310 7.47 -33.61 -1.68
N VAL A 311 7.23 -34.30 -0.59
CA VAL A 311 7.21 -35.76 -0.55
C VAL A 311 6.06 -36.22 -1.46
N GLN A 312 6.35 -37.07 -2.43
CA GLN A 312 5.35 -37.63 -3.34
C GLN A 312 4.68 -38.83 -2.67
N ASP A 313 3.36 -38.80 -2.65
CA ASP A 313 2.45 -39.82 -2.12
C ASP A 313 1.21 -39.71 -3.03
N ALA A 314 1.16 -40.56 -4.05
CA ALA A 314 0.24 -40.41 -5.18
C ALA A 314 -1.18 -40.91 -4.87
N ASP A 315 -1.34 -41.87 -3.97
CA ASP A 315 -2.62 -42.39 -3.52
C ASP A 315 -3.08 -41.84 -2.16
N LEU A 316 -2.22 -41.08 -1.48
CA LEU A 316 -2.49 -40.35 -0.24
C LEU A 316 -2.76 -41.26 0.95
N ASP A 317 -2.14 -42.44 1.00
CA ASP A 317 -2.26 -43.36 2.12
C ASP A 317 -1.31 -43.03 3.30
N GLY A 318 -0.39 -42.08 3.10
CA GLY A 318 0.57 -41.61 4.10
C GLY A 318 1.92 -42.33 4.04
N ILE A 319 2.18 -43.12 3.00
CA ILE A 319 3.47 -43.72 2.65
C ILE A 319 3.99 -43.03 1.40
N GLU A 320 5.27 -42.65 1.40
CA GLU A 320 5.87 -41.99 0.25
C GLU A 320 5.98 -42.97 -0.92
N ASP A 321 5.80 -42.53 -2.16
CA ASP A 321 5.86 -43.38 -3.37
C ASP A 321 7.13 -44.24 -3.45
N GLU A 322 8.25 -43.74 -2.89
CA GLU A 322 9.52 -44.49 -2.84
C GLU A 322 9.53 -45.65 -1.84
N TYR A 323 8.63 -45.63 -0.87
CA TYR A 323 8.44 -46.64 0.18
C TYR A 323 7.12 -47.42 0.02
N ASP A 324 6.27 -47.01 -0.91
CA ASP A 324 5.01 -47.66 -1.24
C ASP A 324 5.21 -48.81 -2.23
N ALA A 325 4.64 -49.98 -1.92
CA ALA A 325 4.65 -51.13 -2.81
C ALA A 325 3.57 -51.06 -3.89
N CYS A 326 2.51 -50.27 -3.67
CA CYS A 326 1.40 -50.02 -4.57
C CYS A 326 1.11 -48.50 -4.70
N PRO A 327 2.01 -47.68 -5.28
CA PRO A 327 1.91 -46.20 -5.25
C PRO A 327 0.66 -45.56 -5.89
N GLU A 328 -0.20 -46.34 -6.54
CA GLU A 328 -1.43 -45.85 -7.16
C GLU A 328 -2.70 -46.33 -6.44
N GLU A 329 -2.57 -47.16 -5.39
CA GLU A 329 -3.67 -47.83 -4.70
C GLU A 329 -3.48 -47.79 -3.19
N ALA A 330 -4.21 -46.90 -2.53
CA ALA A 330 -4.06 -46.70 -1.09
C ALA A 330 -4.24 -47.98 -0.26
N GLY A 331 -3.31 -48.24 0.67
CA GLY A 331 -3.33 -49.42 1.51
C GLY A 331 -2.80 -49.19 2.92
N PRO A 332 -2.94 -50.18 3.82
CA PRO A 332 -2.41 -50.08 5.17
C PRO A 332 -0.88 -50.20 5.18
N LYS A 333 -0.25 -49.53 6.15
CA LYS A 333 1.21 -49.60 6.39
C LYS A 333 1.70 -51.03 6.65
N GLU A 334 0.87 -51.88 7.26
CA GLU A 334 1.15 -53.29 7.48
C GLU A 334 1.41 -54.06 6.16
N ARG A 335 0.83 -53.58 5.04
CA ARG A 335 1.00 -54.13 3.69
C ARG A 335 1.86 -53.27 2.79
N ARG A 336 2.58 -52.29 3.34
CA ARG A 336 3.42 -51.35 2.59
C ARG A 336 2.63 -50.62 1.49
N GLY A 337 1.44 -50.15 1.84
CA GLY A 337 0.60 -49.34 0.96
C GLY A 337 -0.22 -50.12 -0.05
N CYS A 338 -0.11 -51.44 -0.11
CA CYS A 338 -1.02 -52.24 -0.93
C CYS A 338 -2.36 -52.52 -0.21
N PRO A 339 -3.50 -52.45 -0.92
CA PRO A 339 -4.81 -52.76 -0.34
C PRO A 339 -4.91 -54.22 0.14
N ASP A 340 -5.91 -54.50 0.99
CA ASP A 340 -6.24 -55.87 1.34
C ASP A 340 -6.69 -56.64 0.07
N PRO A 341 -6.34 -57.93 -0.07
CA PRO A 341 -6.75 -58.69 -1.24
C PRO A 341 -8.27 -58.90 -1.17
N GLN A 342 -8.92 -58.74 -2.31
CA GLN A 342 -10.36 -58.90 -2.41
C GLN A 342 -10.70 -60.37 -2.67
N ASP A 343 -11.68 -60.87 -1.95
CA ASP A 343 -12.38 -62.12 -2.24
C ASP A 343 -13.19 -61.93 -3.54
N GLN A 344 -12.72 -62.50 -4.65
CA GLN A 344 -13.28 -62.24 -5.97
C GLN A 344 -14.62 -62.93 -6.20
N ASP A 345 -14.83 -64.10 -5.60
CA ASP A 345 -16.04 -64.91 -5.76
C ASP A 345 -16.98 -64.90 -4.53
N GLY A 346 -16.49 -64.39 -3.40
CA GLY A 346 -17.25 -64.19 -2.18
C GLY A 346 -17.43 -65.46 -1.35
N ASP A 347 -16.59 -66.48 -1.52
CA ASP A 347 -16.66 -67.75 -0.78
C ASP A 347 -16.05 -67.70 0.63
N GLY A 348 -15.33 -66.62 0.95
CA GLY A 348 -14.65 -66.39 2.22
C GLY A 348 -13.19 -66.84 2.28
N ILE A 349 -12.56 -67.20 1.15
CA ILE A 349 -11.17 -67.66 1.03
C ILE A 349 -10.39 -66.69 0.13
N ILE A 350 -9.43 -65.95 0.71
CA ILE A 350 -8.76 -64.83 0.00
C ILE A 350 -7.38 -65.18 -0.57
N GLU A 351 -6.50 -65.77 0.26
CA GLU A 351 -5.06 -65.89 -0.07
C GLU A 351 -4.68 -67.26 -0.65
N ASP A 352 -5.48 -68.30 -0.38
CA ASP A 352 -5.19 -69.71 -0.73
C ASP A 352 -6.32 -70.33 -1.57
N ASP A 353 -7.05 -69.51 -2.31
CA ASP A 353 -8.12 -69.95 -3.20
C ASP A 353 -7.56 -70.46 -4.54
N ALA A 354 -7.79 -71.74 -4.82
CA ALA A 354 -7.39 -72.40 -6.05
C ALA A 354 -8.32 -72.07 -7.23
N CYS A 355 -9.52 -71.55 -6.97
CA CYS A 355 -10.52 -71.17 -7.96
C CYS A 355 -11.05 -69.72 -7.76
N PRO A 356 -10.21 -68.67 -7.90
CA PRO A 356 -10.56 -67.28 -7.55
C PRO A 356 -11.78 -66.67 -8.24
N ASP A 357 -12.26 -67.29 -9.32
CA ASP A 357 -13.40 -66.81 -10.12
C ASP A 357 -14.70 -67.59 -9.83
N GLU A 358 -14.68 -68.67 -9.04
CA GLU A 358 -15.82 -69.58 -8.82
C GLU A 358 -15.96 -70.03 -7.36
N PRO A 359 -17.07 -69.67 -6.67
CA PRO A 359 -17.17 -69.87 -5.22
C PRO A 359 -17.18 -71.35 -4.85
N GLY A 360 -16.28 -71.72 -3.93
CA GLY A 360 -16.13 -73.09 -3.46
C GLY A 360 -16.19 -73.24 -1.94
N ALA A 361 -15.74 -74.40 -1.47
CA ALA A 361 -15.66 -74.69 -0.05
C ALA A 361 -14.20 -74.77 0.39
N LYS A 362 -13.96 -74.55 1.68
CA LYS A 362 -12.62 -74.70 2.27
C LYS A 362 -12.23 -76.18 2.36
N TYR A 363 -11.12 -76.55 1.74
CA TYR A 363 -10.55 -77.90 1.79
C TYR A 363 -9.10 -77.86 2.31
N ASP A 364 -8.65 -78.97 2.92
CA ASP A 364 -7.26 -79.11 3.38
C ASP A 364 -6.28 -79.37 2.21
N ASP A 365 -6.79 -79.78 1.05
CA ASP A 365 -6.03 -79.96 -0.19
C ASP A 365 -5.86 -78.60 -0.88
N PRO A 366 -4.62 -78.08 -1.01
CA PRO A 366 -4.39 -76.78 -1.64
C PRO A 366 -4.91 -76.67 -3.07
N ASP A 367 -4.94 -77.78 -3.82
CA ASP A 367 -5.38 -77.78 -5.22
C ASP A 367 -6.93 -77.78 -5.35
N ALA A 368 -7.66 -77.99 -4.25
CA ALA A 368 -9.12 -78.01 -4.22
C ALA A 368 -9.74 -76.91 -3.35
N ASN A 369 -8.94 -76.23 -2.53
CA ASN A 369 -9.41 -75.22 -1.59
C ASN A 369 -10.03 -74.02 -2.33
N GLY A 370 -11.30 -73.72 -2.07
CA GLY A 370 -12.04 -72.65 -2.77
C GLY A 370 -12.63 -73.05 -4.13
N CYS A 371 -12.51 -74.32 -4.53
CA CYS A 371 -13.13 -74.79 -5.78
C CYS A 371 -14.53 -75.40 -5.58
N PRO A 372 -15.42 -75.28 -6.58
CA PRO A 372 -16.69 -75.99 -6.62
C PRO A 372 -16.49 -77.51 -6.66
N ASP A 373 -17.34 -78.24 -5.93
CA ASP A 373 -17.33 -79.70 -5.92
C ASP A 373 -17.76 -80.27 -7.29
N GLN A 374 -17.00 -81.22 -7.85
CA GLN A 374 -17.23 -81.78 -9.20
C GLN A 374 -17.93 -83.16 -9.18
N ASP A 375 -18.53 -83.52 -8.04
CA ASP A 375 -19.20 -84.81 -7.77
C ASP A 375 -20.33 -85.24 -8.74
#